data_AF-A0A5J5KXL4-F1
#
_entry.id   AF-A0A5J5KXL4-F1
#
_cell.length_a   1.000
_cell.length_b   1.000
_cell.length_c   1.000
_cell.angle_alpha   90.00
_cell.angle_beta   90.00
_cell.angle_gamma   90.00
#
_symmetry.space_group_name_H-M   'P 1'
#
loop_
_entity.id
_entity.type
_entity.pdbx_description
1 polymer ?
#
loop_
_entity_poly.entity_id
_entity_poly.type
_entity_poly.pdbx_seq_one_letter_code
_entity_poly.pdbx_strand_id
1 'polypeptide(L)'
;MAVQTEFDVKFSCGHRETRDLSDRPAGKRKGFASWLAKGECLECWKKSKQKEELGSRREAAAADAKKMGLPELDGSEQQLLWAPLFRDSLIKHAHEDLCRGEDPVMSEDEFEDRIMKHARAITRAGWWMDQADAESQDLEELVSTALDDEDAVNGCENPL
;
A
#
# COMPACT_ATOMS: atom_id res chain seq x y z
N MET A 1 -7.70 6.23 52.01
CA MET A 1 -7.58 7.03 50.77
C MET A 1 -7.21 6.09 49.64
N ALA A 2 -8.00 6.03 48.56
CA ALA A 2 -7.67 5.20 47.40
C ALA A 2 -6.51 5.85 46.63
N VAL A 3 -5.52 5.05 46.23
CA VAL A 3 -4.41 5.53 45.38
C VAL A 3 -4.93 5.67 43.96
N GLN A 4 -4.65 6.82 43.32
CA GLN A 4 -5.00 7.10 41.93
C GLN A 4 -4.71 5.92 41.00
N THR A 5 -5.68 5.57 40.18
CA THR A 5 -5.63 4.48 39.18
C THR A 5 -5.53 5.05 37.77
N GLU A 6 -6.23 6.14 37.48
CA GLU A 6 -6.25 6.79 36.17
C GLU A 6 -5.23 7.93 36.07
N PHE A 7 -4.44 7.95 35.01
CA PHE A 7 -3.40 8.96 34.75
C PHE A 7 -3.59 9.59 33.37
N ASP A 8 -3.66 10.93 33.31
CA ASP A 8 -3.52 11.67 32.05
C ASP A 8 -2.04 11.72 31.68
N VAL A 9 -1.67 11.00 30.63
CA VAL A 9 -0.30 10.94 30.14
C VAL A 9 -0.18 11.83 28.91
N LYS A 10 0.66 12.86 29.01
CA LYS A 10 1.12 13.63 27.84
C LYS A 10 2.37 12.97 27.26
N PHE A 11 2.25 12.39 26.08
CA PHE A 11 3.36 11.76 25.37
C PHE A 11 4.30 12.81 24.76
N SER A 12 5.51 12.36 24.39
CA SER A 12 6.53 13.19 23.72
C SER A 12 6.04 13.79 22.39
N CYS A 13 5.15 13.07 21.68
CA CYS A 13 4.50 13.54 20.46
C CYS A 13 3.42 14.61 20.69
N GLY A 14 3.13 14.98 21.94
CA GLY A 14 2.17 16.03 22.31
C GLY A 14 0.74 15.54 22.54
N HIS A 15 0.41 14.31 22.14
CA HIS A 15 -0.89 13.69 22.40
C HIS A 15 -1.08 13.40 23.89
N ARG A 16 -2.34 13.44 24.34
CA ARG A 16 -2.75 13.07 25.69
C ARG A 16 -3.66 11.87 25.65
N GLU A 17 -3.50 10.98 26.61
CA GLU A 17 -4.34 9.80 26.76
C GLU A 17 -4.54 9.50 28.24
N THR A 18 -5.79 9.25 28.61
CA THR A 18 -6.11 8.73 29.94
C THR A 18 -5.82 7.23 29.96
N ARG A 19 -4.91 6.80 30.83
CA ARG A 19 -4.57 5.39 31.04
C ARG A 19 -5.00 4.94 32.41
N ASP A 20 -5.84 3.91 32.45
CA ASP A 20 -6.09 3.15 33.67
C ASP A 20 -4.87 2.28 33.97
N LEU A 21 -4.31 2.43 35.16
CA LEU A 21 -3.19 1.65 35.70
C LEU A 21 -3.62 0.90 36.97
N SER A 22 -4.91 0.62 37.13
CA SER A 22 -5.47 -0.16 38.23
C SER A 22 -4.82 -1.54 38.35
N ASP A 23 -4.47 -2.17 37.22
CA ASP A 23 -3.77 -3.47 37.11
C ASP A 23 -2.34 -3.44 37.67
N ARG A 24 -1.77 -2.24 37.87
CA ARG A 24 -0.41 -2.08 38.38
C ARG A 24 -0.40 -1.81 39.90
N PRO A 25 0.64 -2.28 40.62
CA PRO A 25 0.84 -1.94 42.03
C PRO A 25 0.87 -0.42 42.24
N ALA A 26 0.13 0.07 43.24
CA ALA A 26 -0.05 1.50 43.52
C ALA A 26 1.26 2.31 43.54
N GLY A 27 2.34 1.78 44.13
CA GLY A 27 3.64 2.45 44.18
C GLY A 27 4.35 2.60 42.83
N LYS A 28 3.98 1.81 41.81
CA LYS A 28 4.60 1.82 40.47
C LYS A 28 3.83 2.64 39.44
N ARG A 29 2.57 3.03 39.73
CA ARG A 29 1.69 3.70 38.76
C ARG A 29 2.25 5.05 38.28
N LYS A 30 2.66 5.93 39.20
CA LYS A 30 3.26 7.24 38.89
C LYS A 30 4.55 7.13 38.06
N GLY A 31 5.43 6.20 38.43
CA GLY A 31 6.68 5.95 37.70
C GLY A 31 6.42 5.44 36.28
N PHE A 32 5.43 4.57 36.12
CA PHE A 32 5.03 4.06 34.81
C PHE A 32 4.38 5.14 33.93
N ALA A 33 3.48 5.96 34.48
CA ALA A 33 2.90 7.10 33.76
C ALA A 33 4.00 8.08 33.29
N SER A 34 5.00 8.34 34.13
CA SER A 34 6.16 9.19 33.78
C SER A 34 7.06 8.56 32.71
N TRP A 35 7.17 7.22 32.69
CA TRP A 35 7.88 6.49 31.64
C TRP A 35 7.12 6.52 30.31
N LEU A 36 5.80 6.29 30.33
CA LEU A 36 4.93 6.41 29.14
C LEU A 36 5.02 7.81 28.51
N ALA A 37 5.06 8.87 29.33
CA ALA A 37 5.20 10.25 28.85
C ALA A 37 6.49 10.50 28.04
N LYS A 38 7.55 9.71 28.27
CA LYS A 38 8.81 9.79 27.51
C LYS A 38 8.74 9.08 26.16
N GLY A 39 7.80 8.15 25.98
CA GLY A 39 7.58 7.44 24.73
C GLY A 39 6.68 8.22 23.75
N GLU A 40 6.49 7.63 22.58
CA GLU A 40 5.44 8.02 21.64
C GLU A 40 4.11 7.36 22.00
N CYS A 41 2.99 7.98 21.61
CA CYS A 41 1.68 7.38 21.81
C CYS A 41 1.43 6.22 20.84
N LEU A 42 0.47 5.36 21.16
CA LEU A 42 0.11 4.19 20.35
C LEU A 42 -0.20 4.56 18.89
N GLU A 43 -0.89 5.68 18.66
CA GLU A 43 -1.28 6.13 17.32
C GLU A 43 -0.08 6.60 16.49
N CYS A 44 0.88 7.31 17.10
CA CYS A 44 2.13 7.69 16.45
C CYS A 44 2.95 6.45 16.08
N TRP A 45 3.02 5.48 17.01
CA TRP A 45 3.75 4.25 16.78
C TRP A 45 3.14 3.42 15.66
N LYS A 46 1.81 3.24 15.64
CA LYS A 46 1.10 2.59 14.55
C LYS A 46 1.35 3.27 13.21
N LYS A 47 1.29 4.61 13.15
CA LYS A 47 1.57 5.38 11.92
C LYS A 47 3.02 5.20 11.46
N SER A 48 3.97 5.19 12.40
CA SER A 48 5.39 4.96 12.09
C SER A 48 5.59 3.56 11.51
N LYS A 49 5.01 2.55 12.16
CA LYS A 49 5.06 1.17 11.67
C LYS A 49 4.41 0.99 10.30
N GLN A 50 3.23 1.55 10.08
CA GLN A 50 2.57 1.52 8.78
C GLN A 50 3.43 2.15 7.68
N LYS A 51 4.12 3.28 7.96
CA LYS A 51 5.04 3.91 7.00
C LYS A 51 6.25 3.03 6.69
N GLU A 52 6.84 2.40 7.71
CA GLU A 52 7.97 1.47 7.56
C GLU A 52 7.58 0.24 6.72
N GLU A 53 6.42 -0.35 7.00
CA GLU A 53 5.88 -1.48 6.22
C GLU A 53 5.56 -1.07 4.79
N LEU A 54 4.95 0.10 4.58
CA LEU A 54 4.68 0.61 3.23
C LEU A 54 5.97 0.84 2.45
N GLY A 55 7.00 1.40 3.09
CA GLY A 55 8.33 1.57 2.49
C GLY A 55 8.91 0.24 2.03
N SER A 56 8.92 -0.75 2.92
CA SER A 56 9.44 -2.10 2.64
C SER A 56 8.70 -2.77 1.47
N ARG A 57 7.36 -2.65 1.43
CA ARG A 57 6.54 -3.17 0.33
C ARG A 57 6.86 -2.48 -0.99
N ARG A 58 7.10 -1.16 -0.98
CA ARG A 58 7.46 -0.41 -2.19
C ARG A 58 8.83 -0.80 -2.72
N GLU A 59 9.80 -1.03 -1.84
CA GLU A 59 11.12 -1.51 -2.24
C GLU A 59 11.02 -2.90 -2.89
N ALA A 60 10.21 -3.80 -2.35
CA ALA A 60 9.95 -5.11 -2.95
C ALA A 60 9.30 -4.98 -4.34
N ALA A 61 8.22 -4.20 -4.46
CA ALA A 61 7.55 -3.95 -5.73
C ALA A 61 8.48 -3.31 -6.78
N ALA A 62 9.37 -2.40 -6.37
CA ALA A 62 10.36 -1.80 -7.25
C ALA A 62 11.43 -2.82 -7.70
N ALA A 63 11.84 -3.73 -6.82
CA ALA A 63 12.77 -4.80 -7.17
C ALA A 63 12.12 -5.79 -8.15
N ASP A 64 10.86 -6.13 -7.95
CA ASP A 64 10.13 -7.06 -8.81
C ASP A 64 9.80 -6.42 -10.16
N ALA A 65 9.44 -5.13 -10.20
CA ALA A 65 9.32 -4.38 -11.44
C ALA A 65 10.59 -4.43 -12.28
N LYS A 66 11.78 -4.31 -11.66
CA LYS A 66 13.06 -4.44 -12.36
C LYS A 66 13.27 -5.85 -12.93
N LYS A 67 12.94 -6.90 -12.17
CA LYS A 67 13.04 -8.29 -12.64
C LYS A 67 12.11 -8.56 -13.83
N MET A 68 10.91 -7.99 -13.79
CA MET A 68 9.88 -8.13 -14.82
C MET A 68 10.09 -7.21 -16.03
N GLY A 69 11.08 -6.31 -15.98
CA GLY A 69 11.35 -5.34 -17.04
C GLY A 69 10.27 -4.26 -17.17
N LEU A 70 9.54 -3.96 -16.10
CA LEU A 70 8.50 -2.93 -16.08
C LEU A 70 9.15 -1.55 -15.92
N PRO A 71 8.76 -0.54 -16.72
CA PRO A 71 9.30 0.81 -16.60
C PRO A 71 8.85 1.51 -15.32
N GLU A 72 9.49 2.65 -15.03
CA GLU A 72 9.03 3.57 -14.00
C GLU A 72 7.64 4.12 -14.37
N LEU A 73 6.84 4.42 -13.35
CA LEU A 73 5.49 4.93 -13.54
C LEU A 73 5.49 6.47 -13.54
N ASP A 74 4.60 7.05 -14.33
CA ASP A 74 4.33 8.48 -14.42
C ASP A 74 3.02 8.83 -13.70
N GLY A 75 3.04 9.88 -12.87
CA GLY A 75 1.86 10.34 -12.14
C GLY A 75 2.20 11.29 -10.99
N SER A 76 1.19 11.64 -10.21
CA SER A 76 1.35 12.45 -8.99
C SER A 76 2.11 11.69 -7.90
N GLU A 77 2.71 12.41 -6.94
CA GLU A 77 3.43 11.80 -5.81
C GLU A 77 2.55 10.82 -5.01
N GLN A 78 1.26 11.12 -4.88
CA GLN A 78 0.30 10.23 -4.23
C GLN A 78 0.04 8.97 -5.06
N GLN A 79 -0.05 9.08 -6.39
CA GLN A 79 -0.21 7.90 -7.25
C GLN A 79 1.05 7.05 -7.22
N LEU A 80 2.24 7.64 -7.33
CA LEU A 80 3.51 6.92 -7.28
C LEU A 80 3.76 6.23 -5.93
N LEU A 81 3.11 6.70 -4.85
CA LEU A 81 3.14 6.04 -3.54
C LEU A 81 2.46 4.66 -3.56
N TRP A 82 1.39 4.49 -4.34
CA TRP A 82 0.53 3.31 -4.29
C TRP A 82 0.52 2.48 -5.58
N ALA A 83 0.53 3.11 -6.75
CA ALA A 83 0.46 2.44 -8.05
C ALA A 83 1.50 1.33 -8.26
N PRO A 84 2.77 1.46 -7.83
CA PRO A 84 3.72 0.36 -7.96
C PRO A 84 3.31 -0.90 -7.18
N LEU A 85 2.65 -0.73 -6.03
CA LEU A 85 2.17 -1.84 -5.20
C LEU A 85 0.99 -2.54 -5.87
N PHE A 86 0.06 -1.76 -6.43
CA PHE A 86 -1.09 -2.30 -7.14
C PHE A 86 -0.68 -3.02 -8.42
N ARG A 87 0.19 -2.42 -9.24
CA ARG A 87 0.77 -3.06 -10.43
C ARG A 87 1.45 -4.38 -10.09
N ASP A 88 2.28 -4.40 -9.06
CA ASP A 88 2.98 -5.62 -8.62
C ASP A 88 2.01 -6.70 -8.14
N SER A 89 1.02 -6.34 -7.33
CA SER A 89 0.00 -7.30 -6.84
C SER A 89 -0.82 -7.84 -8.00
N LEU A 90 -1.34 -6.99 -8.87
CA LEU A 90 -2.21 -7.36 -9.98
C LEU A 90 -1.51 -8.32 -10.95
N ILE A 91 -0.28 -8.00 -11.37
CA ILE A 91 0.51 -8.86 -12.27
C ILE A 91 0.81 -10.22 -11.62
N LYS A 92 1.20 -10.23 -10.33
CA LYS A 92 1.48 -11.48 -9.61
C LYS A 92 0.24 -12.34 -9.43
N HIS A 93 -0.89 -11.74 -9.06
CA HIS A 93 -2.16 -12.47 -8.93
C HIS A 93 -2.58 -13.07 -10.27
N ALA A 94 -2.56 -12.28 -11.34
CA ALA A 94 -2.89 -12.80 -12.67
C ALA A 94 -1.93 -13.91 -13.12
N HIS A 95 -0.62 -13.76 -12.87
CA HIS A 95 0.35 -14.81 -13.19
C HIS A 95 0.08 -16.11 -12.41
N GLU A 96 -0.16 -16.01 -11.10
CA GLU A 96 -0.44 -17.19 -10.28
C GLU A 96 -1.76 -17.86 -10.69
N ASP A 97 -2.83 -17.08 -10.92
CA ASP A 97 -4.13 -17.63 -11.29
C ASP A 97 -4.15 -18.22 -12.71
N LEU A 98 -3.58 -17.52 -13.69
CA LEU A 98 -3.69 -17.89 -15.10
C LEU A 98 -2.66 -18.94 -15.54
N CYS A 99 -1.47 -18.97 -14.92
CA CYS A 99 -0.38 -19.89 -15.30
C CYS A 99 -0.16 -21.02 -14.30
N ARG A 100 -0.47 -20.83 -13.00
CA ARG A 100 -0.12 -21.79 -11.93
C ARG A 100 -1.30 -22.24 -11.07
N GLY A 101 -2.50 -21.77 -11.38
CA GLY A 101 -3.73 -22.09 -10.67
C GLY A 101 -4.13 -23.56 -10.81
N GLU A 102 -5.30 -23.90 -10.27
CA GLU A 102 -5.85 -25.26 -10.34
C GLU A 102 -6.21 -25.66 -11.79
N ASP A 103 -6.62 -24.69 -12.62
CA ASP A 103 -6.89 -24.85 -14.05
C ASP A 103 -6.16 -23.73 -14.83
N PRO A 104 -4.88 -23.92 -15.19
CA PRO A 104 -4.12 -22.91 -15.89
C PRO A 104 -4.69 -22.70 -17.30
N VAL A 105 -5.05 -21.46 -17.60
CA VAL A 105 -5.68 -21.05 -18.87
C VAL A 105 -4.65 -20.64 -19.93
N MET A 106 -3.42 -20.32 -19.52
CA MET A 106 -2.32 -19.99 -20.43
C MET A 106 -0.97 -20.41 -19.87
N SER A 107 0.00 -20.59 -20.76
CA SER A 107 1.41 -20.85 -20.40
C SER A 107 2.16 -19.58 -20.02
N GLU A 108 3.32 -19.72 -19.38
CA GLU A 108 4.21 -18.61 -19.06
C GLU A 108 4.65 -17.80 -20.29
N ASP A 109 4.90 -18.47 -21.41
CA ASP A 109 5.26 -17.79 -22.68
C ASP A 109 4.06 -16.98 -23.22
N GLU A 110 2.84 -17.50 -23.10
CA GLU A 110 1.63 -16.78 -23.50
C GLU A 110 1.35 -15.58 -22.59
N PHE A 111 1.55 -15.71 -21.28
CA PHE A 111 1.44 -14.61 -20.34
C PHE A 111 2.43 -13.49 -20.66
N GLU A 112 3.66 -13.86 -21.03
CA GLU A 112 4.68 -12.91 -21.43
C GLU A 112 4.27 -12.12 -22.71
N ASP A 113 3.80 -12.82 -23.74
CA ASP A 113 3.45 -12.23 -25.02
C ASP A 113 2.14 -11.43 -24.99
N ARG A 114 1.13 -11.94 -24.29
CA ARG A 114 -0.23 -11.37 -24.29
C ARG A 114 -0.41 -10.31 -23.21
N ILE A 115 0.18 -10.49 -22.04
CA ILE A 115 0.00 -9.58 -20.89
C ILE A 115 1.24 -8.71 -20.69
N MET A 116 2.40 -9.31 -20.40
CA MET A 116 3.58 -8.54 -19.96
C MET A 116 4.10 -7.57 -21.02
N LYS A 117 4.06 -7.96 -22.29
CA LYS A 117 4.41 -7.07 -23.41
C LYS A 117 3.61 -5.77 -23.40
N HIS A 118 2.29 -5.84 -23.21
CA HIS A 118 1.43 -4.66 -23.15
C HIS A 118 1.58 -3.93 -21.81
N ALA A 119 1.66 -4.66 -20.69
CA ALA A 119 1.89 -4.08 -19.36
C ALA A 119 3.16 -3.19 -19.30
N ARG A 120 4.21 -3.55 -20.03
CA ARG A 120 5.44 -2.74 -20.11
C ARG A 120 5.26 -1.42 -20.87
N ALA A 121 4.22 -1.27 -21.68
CA ALA A 121 3.93 -0.01 -22.36
C ALA A 121 3.13 0.97 -21.47
N ILE A 122 2.51 0.48 -20.40
CA ILE A 122 1.64 1.29 -19.53
C ILE A 122 2.46 1.92 -18.39
N THR A 123 2.90 3.17 -18.58
CA THR A 123 3.61 3.94 -17.53
C THR A 123 2.67 4.75 -16.64
N ARG A 124 1.43 4.98 -17.05
CA ARG A 124 0.45 5.80 -16.31
C ARG A 124 0.05 5.17 -14.97
N ALA A 125 0.50 5.78 -13.87
CA ALA A 125 0.24 5.31 -12.50
C ALA A 125 -1.26 5.26 -12.16
N GLY A 126 -2.04 6.23 -12.65
CA GLY A 126 -3.48 6.28 -12.41
C GLY A 126 -4.22 5.03 -12.93
N TRP A 127 -3.85 4.54 -14.11
CA TRP A 127 -4.48 3.35 -14.70
C TRP A 127 -4.30 2.11 -13.84
N TRP A 128 -3.09 1.86 -13.34
CA TRP A 128 -2.81 0.74 -12.44
C TRP A 128 -3.56 0.83 -11.12
N MET A 129 -3.93 2.03 -10.68
CA MET A 129 -4.77 2.23 -9.51
C MET A 129 -6.25 1.99 -9.82
N ASP A 130 -6.72 2.42 -11.00
CA ASP A 130 -8.09 2.19 -11.42
C ASP A 130 -8.39 0.70 -11.64
N GLN A 131 -7.38 -0.08 -12.07
CA GLN A 131 -7.49 -1.54 -12.26
C GLN A 131 -7.04 -2.37 -11.03
N ALA A 132 -6.86 -1.75 -9.87
CA ALA A 132 -6.29 -2.42 -8.70
C ALA A 132 -7.12 -3.62 -8.20
N ASP A 133 -8.45 -3.57 -8.42
CA ASP A 133 -9.42 -4.61 -8.04
C ASP A 133 -9.94 -5.40 -9.25
N ALA A 134 -9.25 -5.33 -10.41
CA ALA A 134 -9.64 -6.08 -11.59
C ALA A 134 -9.42 -7.59 -11.40
N GLU A 135 -10.29 -8.40 -12.02
CA GLU A 135 -10.15 -9.85 -12.02
C GLU A 135 -8.97 -10.28 -12.91
N SER A 136 -8.28 -11.35 -12.51
CA SER A 136 -7.12 -11.89 -13.25
C SER A 136 -7.45 -12.18 -14.72
N GLN A 137 -8.67 -12.64 -15.01
CA GLN A 137 -9.13 -13.00 -16.35
C GLN A 137 -9.31 -11.80 -17.29
N ASP A 138 -9.61 -10.62 -16.73
CA ASP A 138 -9.83 -9.41 -17.52
C ASP A 138 -8.51 -8.70 -17.85
N LEU A 139 -7.40 -9.08 -17.20
CA LEU A 139 -6.14 -8.36 -17.30
C LEU A 139 -5.61 -8.29 -18.74
N GLU A 140 -5.74 -9.35 -19.54
CA GLU A 140 -5.29 -9.38 -20.93
C GLU A 140 -5.99 -8.31 -21.79
N GLU A 141 -7.31 -8.24 -21.72
CA GLU A 141 -8.12 -7.23 -22.43
C GLU A 141 -7.82 -5.82 -21.90
N LEU A 142 -7.68 -5.67 -20.59
CA LEU A 142 -7.36 -4.39 -19.96
C LEU A 142 -6.00 -3.86 -20.43
N VAL A 143 -4.93 -4.65 -20.38
CA VAL A 143 -3.59 -4.16 -20.76
C VAL A 143 -3.46 -3.92 -22.26
N SER A 144 -4.16 -4.71 -23.08
CA SER A 144 -4.10 -4.56 -24.55
C SER A 144 -4.81 -3.31 -25.05
N THR A 145 -5.89 -2.90 -24.38
CA THR A 145 -6.67 -1.70 -24.73
C THR A 145 -6.27 -0.44 -23.95
N ALA A 146 -5.37 -0.55 -22.97
CA ALA A 146 -4.97 0.55 -22.09
C ALA A 146 -4.41 1.79 -22.80
N LEU A 147 -3.89 1.64 -24.02
CA LEU A 147 -3.37 2.72 -24.85
C LEU A 147 -4.35 3.20 -25.92
N ASP A 148 -5.46 2.48 -26.15
CA ASP A 148 -6.49 2.90 -27.11
C ASP A 148 -7.30 4.09 -26.57
N ASP A 149 -7.34 4.27 -25.25
CA ASP A 149 -7.94 5.42 -24.55
C ASP A 149 -7.09 6.72 -24.63
N GLU A 150 -5.91 6.70 -25.27
CA GLU A 150 -5.02 7.88 -25.36
C GLU A 150 -5.66 9.07 -26.10
N ASP A 151 -6.67 8.85 -26.95
CA ASP A 151 -7.40 9.90 -27.65
C ASP A 151 -8.52 10.57 -26.82
N ALA A 152 -8.88 10.06 -25.63
CA ALA A 152 -10.07 10.52 -24.89
C ALA A 152 -9.79 11.41 -23.66
N VAL A 153 -8.57 11.44 -23.12
CA VAL A 153 -8.30 12.03 -21.78
C VAL A 153 -7.44 13.29 -21.83
N ASN A 154 -7.80 14.24 -22.70
CA ASN A 154 -7.41 15.66 -22.56
C ASN A 154 -8.61 16.54 -22.16
N GLY A 155 -9.67 15.94 -21.60
CA GLY A 155 -10.93 16.60 -21.29
C GLY A 155 -11.37 16.43 -19.84
N CYS A 156 -10.57 16.88 -18.88
CA CYS A 156 -11.08 17.23 -17.55
C CYS A 156 -10.70 18.67 -17.20
N GLU A 157 -11.12 19.59 -18.07
CA GLU A 157 -11.34 20.98 -17.68
C GLU A 157 -12.50 20.98 -16.68
N ASN A 158 -12.21 21.26 -15.42
CA ASN A 158 -13.22 21.48 -14.39
C ASN A 158 -13.70 22.94 -14.50
N PRO A 159 -14.92 23.24 -15.00
CA PRO A 159 -15.43 24.61 -14.97
C PRO A 159 -15.90 24.92 -13.54
N LEU A 160 -15.26 25.94 -12.95
CA LEU A 160 -15.66 26.58 -11.69
C LEU A 160 -17.08 27.16 -11.76
#